data_AF-A0A059LCD9-F1
#
_entry.id   AF-A0A059LCD9-F1
#
_cell.length_a   1.000
_cell.length_b   1.000
_cell.length_c   1.000
_cell.angle_alpha   90.00
_cell.angle_beta   90.00
_cell.angle_gamma   90.00
#
_symmetry.space_group_name_H-M   'P 1'
#
loop_
_entity.id
_entity.type
_entity.pdbx_description
1 polymer ?
#
loop_
_entity_poly.entity_id
_entity_poly.type
_entity_poly.pdbx_seq_one_letter_code
_entity_poly.pdbx_strand_id
1 'polypeptide(L)'
;MATSPDCVREGDSVVFDVSSGSKSVMVVKKKRDPPADWIPPPAEGEQRNNSQLLDGGHAHQQLSASAVEALKAGGTRGAELVAAVAAGSATFEGKTEFSKAKYLKKKARKYDATAVVQRADALSLCQAYA
;
A
#
# COMPACT_ATOMS: atom_id res chain seq x y z
N MET A 1 -45.00 -14.45 15.74
CA MET A 1 -44.32 -13.48 14.85
C MET A 1 -43.05 -13.03 15.56
N ALA A 2 -41.95 -13.76 15.37
CA ALA A 2 -40.67 -13.42 15.99
C ALA A 2 -39.99 -12.37 15.10
N THR A 3 -39.77 -11.18 15.66
CA THR A 3 -38.90 -10.14 15.10
C THR A 3 -37.48 -10.68 15.10
N SER A 4 -36.94 -10.99 13.92
CA SER A 4 -35.53 -11.39 13.75
C SER A 4 -34.63 -10.22 14.15
N PRO A 5 -33.82 -10.34 15.21
CA PRO A 5 -32.78 -9.37 15.47
C PRO A 5 -31.61 -9.65 14.52
N ASP A 6 -31.04 -8.58 14.00
CA ASP A 6 -29.72 -8.53 13.35
C ASP A 6 -29.65 -8.88 11.86
N CYS A 7 -30.48 -8.20 11.05
CA CYS A 7 -30.03 -7.79 9.72
C CYS A 7 -29.06 -6.60 9.83
N VAL A 8 -27.86 -6.83 10.36
CA VAL A 8 -26.78 -5.82 10.31
C VAL A 8 -26.34 -5.67 8.85
N ARG A 9 -26.97 -4.72 8.16
CA ARG A 9 -26.54 -4.17 6.88
C ARG A 9 -25.29 -3.31 7.14
N GLU A 10 -24.08 -3.84 7.01
CA GLU A 10 -22.88 -3.01 6.76
C GLU A 10 -21.64 -3.87 6.37
N GLY A 11 -21.28 -3.84 5.10
CA GLY A 11 -19.90 -3.65 4.61
C GLY A 11 -18.70 -4.44 5.16
N ASP A 12 -18.84 -5.61 5.78
CA ASP A 12 -17.69 -6.32 6.36
C ASP A 12 -16.84 -7.05 5.29
N SER A 13 -15.82 -6.36 4.76
CA SER A 13 -14.74 -7.00 4.00
C SER A 13 -13.55 -7.28 4.92
N VAL A 14 -13.15 -8.54 5.06
CA VAL A 14 -12.01 -8.93 5.91
C VAL A 14 -10.71 -8.82 5.12
N VAL A 15 -9.70 -8.13 5.67
CA VAL A 15 -8.39 -7.94 5.04
C VAL A 15 -7.36 -8.80 5.74
N PHE A 16 -6.55 -9.51 4.96
CA PHE A 16 -5.48 -10.37 5.44
C PHE A 16 -4.13 -9.81 5.00
N ASP A 17 -3.20 -9.78 5.93
CA ASP A 17 -1.77 -9.66 5.63
C ASP A 17 -1.21 -11.06 5.36
N VAL A 18 -0.51 -11.23 4.24
CA VAL A 18 0.03 -12.54 3.82
C VAL A 18 1.49 -12.66 4.28
N SER A 19 1.67 -12.99 5.57
CA SER A 19 2.96 -13.44 6.12
C SER A 19 3.05 -14.97 6.11
N SER A 20 4.28 -15.52 6.04
CA SER A 20 4.69 -16.88 5.61
C SER A 20 4.19 -18.09 6.43
N GLY A 21 2.91 -18.14 6.79
CA GLY A 21 2.24 -19.32 7.33
C GLY A 21 1.16 -19.02 8.36
N SER A 22 1.23 -17.89 9.05
CA SER A 22 0.19 -17.45 9.99
C SER A 22 -0.67 -16.35 9.38
N LYS A 23 -1.92 -16.70 9.03
CA LYS A 23 -2.92 -15.71 8.60
C LYS A 23 -3.35 -14.89 9.81
N SER A 24 -2.75 -13.73 10.03
CA SER A 24 -3.27 -12.79 11.02
C SER A 24 -4.49 -12.07 10.42
N VAL A 25 -5.65 -12.25 11.03
CA VAL A 25 -6.90 -11.62 10.61
C VAL A 25 -6.91 -10.17 11.09
N MET A 26 -6.99 -9.22 10.16
CA MET A 26 -7.41 -7.86 10.50
C MET A 26 -8.83 -7.63 9.98
N VAL A 27 -9.79 -7.49 10.91
CA VAL A 27 -11.13 -7.04 10.56
C VAL A 27 -11.05 -5.54 10.30
N VAL A 28 -10.69 -5.18 9.07
CA VAL A 28 -10.68 -3.78 8.64
C VAL A 28 -12.09 -3.44 8.21
N LYS A 29 -12.80 -2.65 9.01
CA LYS A 29 -13.91 -1.84 8.52
C LYS A 29 -13.33 -0.90 7.48
N LYS A 30 -13.34 -1.30 6.21
CA LYS A 30 -12.94 -0.41 5.14
C LYS A 30 -14.01 0.67 5.08
N LYS A 31 -13.77 1.80 5.75
CA LYS A 31 -14.27 3.07 5.19
C LYS A 31 -13.83 3.02 3.74
N ARG A 32 -14.74 3.19 2.80
CA ARG A 32 -14.38 3.40 1.39
C ARG A 32 -13.25 4.42 1.45
N ASP A 33 -12.02 3.99 1.18
CA ASP A 33 -10.94 4.94 1.07
C ASP A 33 -11.45 5.96 0.06
N PRO A 34 -11.38 7.28 0.34
CA PRO A 34 -11.66 8.25 -0.70
C PRO A 34 -10.91 7.79 -1.95
N PRO A 35 -11.55 7.85 -3.13
CA PRO A 35 -10.99 7.30 -4.36
C PRO A 35 -9.53 7.70 -4.44
N ALA A 36 -8.68 6.73 -4.78
CA ALA A 36 -7.22 6.77 -4.58
C ALA A 36 -6.49 7.93 -5.31
N ASP A 37 -7.26 8.84 -5.89
CA ASP A 37 -6.94 10.05 -6.62
C ASP A 37 -6.95 11.30 -5.73
N TRP A 38 -7.50 11.26 -4.50
CA TRP A 38 -7.37 12.37 -3.54
C TRP A 38 -6.02 12.31 -2.83
N ILE A 39 -4.94 12.44 -3.61
CA ILE A 39 -3.66 12.84 -3.04
C ILE A 39 -3.87 14.29 -2.57
N PRO A 40 -3.63 14.61 -1.28
CA PRO A 40 -3.85 15.96 -0.79
C PRO A 40 -3.10 16.96 -1.70
N PRO A 41 -3.70 18.13 -1.97
CA PRO A 41 -3.00 19.17 -2.71
C PRO A 41 -1.64 19.44 -2.04
N PRO A 42 -0.61 19.75 -2.83
CA PRO A 42 0.74 19.88 -2.29
C PRO A 42 0.73 21.03 -1.29
N ALA A 43 1.53 20.93 -0.23
CA ALA A 43 1.67 22.01 0.73
C ALA A 43 2.02 23.33 0.01
N GLU A 44 1.40 24.42 0.46
CA GLU A 44 1.66 25.75 -0.08
C GLU A 44 3.13 26.12 0.18
N GLY A 45 3.91 26.31 -0.88
CA GLY A 45 5.36 26.60 -0.81
C GLY A 45 6.28 25.47 -1.29
N GLU A 46 5.75 24.31 -1.71
CA GLU A 46 6.59 23.25 -2.27
C GLU A 46 7.20 23.63 -3.63
N GLN A 47 8.50 23.38 -3.77
CA GLN A 47 9.22 23.55 -5.03
C GLN A 47 8.87 22.42 -5.99
N ARG A 48 7.96 22.69 -6.95
CA ARG A 48 7.43 21.72 -7.92
C ARG A 48 8.39 21.45 -9.09
N ASN A 49 9.65 21.18 -8.81
CA ASN A 49 10.66 20.99 -9.86
C ASN A 49 11.48 19.72 -9.64
N ASN A 50 11.76 19.01 -10.74
CA ASN A 50 12.61 17.83 -10.79
C ASN A 50 13.94 18.10 -11.53
N SER A 51 14.24 19.36 -11.90
CA SER A 51 15.38 19.73 -12.75
C SER A 51 16.74 19.34 -12.20
N GLN A 52 16.86 19.25 -10.87
CA GLN A 52 18.08 18.86 -10.16
C GLN A 52 18.16 17.34 -9.92
N LEU A 53 17.11 16.59 -10.24
CA LEU A 53 17.09 15.13 -10.12
C LEU A 53 17.74 14.51 -11.37
N LEU A 54 18.95 14.03 -11.21
CA LEU A 54 19.65 13.24 -12.23
C LEU A 54 19.33 11.76 -12.04
N ASP A 55 19.39 10.98 -13.12
CA ASP A 55 19.26 9.52 -13.05
C ASP A 55 20.66 8.87 -12.99
N GLY A 56 21.06 8.50 -11.78
CA GLY A 56 22.26 7.73 -11.46
C GLY A 56 22.02 6.23 -11.31
N GLY A 57 20.86 5.71 -11.76
CA GLY A 57 20.54 4.29 -11.76
C GLY A 57 20.70 3.63 -10.39
N HIS A 58 21.60 2.64 -10.30
CA HIS A 58 21.84 1.87 -9.08
C HIS A 58 22.42 2.67 -7.90
N ALA A 59 23.02 3.84 -8.14
CA ALA A 59 23.58 4.67 -7.07
C ALA A 59 22.49 5.36 -6.21
N HIS A 60 21.26 5.49 -6.72
CA HIS A 60 20.18 6.16 -5.99
C HIS A 60 19.54 5.33 -4.89
N GLN A 61 19.63 4.01 -4.98
CA GLN A 61 19.07 3.08 -4.02
C GLN A 61 20.23 2.32 -3.36
N GLN A 62 20.55 2.68 -2.12
CA GLN A 62 21.68 2.10 -1.39
C GLN A 62 21.47 0.63 -1.03
N LEU A 63 20.21 0.20 -0.88
CA LEU A 63 19.85 -1.18 -0.63
C LEU A 63 19.89 -2.01 -1.93
N SER A 64 20.70 -3.07 -1.93
CA SER A 64 20.76 -4.03 -3.03
C SER A 64 19.48 -4.89 -3.11
N ALA A 65 19.24 -5.48 -4.28
CA ALA A 65 18.12 -6.41 -4.46
C ALA A 65 18.19 -7.60 -3.49
N SER A 66 19.39 -8.15 -3.28
CA SER A 66 19.61 -9.25 -2.33
C SER A 66 19.30 -8.89 -0.88
N ALA A 67 19.63 -7.66 -0.45
CA ALA A 67 19.29 -7.19 0.89
C ALA A 67 17.77 -7.06 1.08
N VAL A 68 17.05 -6.59 0.06
CA VAL A 68 15.58 -6.51 0.10
C VAL A 68 14.94 -7.90 0.18
N GLU A 69 15.50 -8.89 -0.52
CA GLU A 69 15.05 -10.28 -0.44
C GLU A 69 15.33 -10.90 0.93
N ALA A 70 16.48 -10.61 1.54
CA ALA A 70 16.80 -11.06 2.89
C ALA A 70 15.83 -10.49 3.93
N LEU A 71 15.47 -9.21 3.84
CA LEU A 71 14.46 -8.60 4.72
C LEU A 71 13.09 -9.26 4.54
N LYS A 72 12.71 -9.54 3.29
CA LYS A 72 11.47 -10.26 2.99
C LYS A 72 11.47 -11.68 3.57
N ALA A 73 12.58 -12.40 3.44
CA ALA A 73 12.74 -13.73 4.02
C ALA A 73 12.75 -13.72 5.55
N GLY A 74 13.26 -12.64 6.16
CA GLY A 74 13.24 -12.41 7.60
C GLY A 74 11.86 -12.09 8.18
N GLY A 75 10.82 -11.98 7.35
CA GLY A 75 9.44 -11.78 7.82
C GLY A 75 9.16 -10.38 8.37
N THR A 76 9.98 -9.37 8.02
CA THR A 76 9.68 -7.97 8.36
C THR A 76 8.34 -7.57 7.75
N ARG A 77 7.54 -6.80 8.49
CA ARG A 77 6.24 -6.32 8.00
C ARG A 77 6.42 -5.49 6.72
N GLY A 78 5.47 -5.59 5.79
CA GLY A 78 5.52 -4.86 4.52
C GLY A 78 5.70 -3.35 4.69
N ALA A 79 5.02 -2.76 5.69
CA ALA A 79 5.16 -1.35 6.02
C ALA A 79 6.59 -0.95 6.46
N GLU A 80 7.24 -1.78 7.28
CA GLU A 80 8.61 -1.55 7.75
C GLU A 80 9.61 -1.69 6.60
N LEU A 81 9.39 -2.65 5.70
CA LEU A 81 10.19 -2.83 4.50
C LEU A 81 10.10 -1.61 3.56
N VAL A 82 8.91 -1.03 3.41
CA VAL A 82 8.72 0.19 2.61
C VAL A 82 9.45 1.38 3.24
N ALA A 83 9.40 1.52 4.57
CA ALA A 83 10.11 2.57 5.28
C ALA A 83 11.64 2.43 5.13
N ALA A 84 12.17 1.22 5.29
CA ALA A 84 13.60 0.93 5.10
C ALA A 84 14.07 1.24 3.67
N VAL A 85 13.27 0.84 2.66
CA VAL A 85 13.55 1.10 1.25
C VAL A 85 13.48 2.60 0.92
N ALA A 86 12.57 3.35 1.56
CA ALA A 86 12.49 4.80 1.41
C ALA A 86 13.68 5.52 2.06
N ALA A 87 14.10 5.09 3.25
CA ALA A 87 15.26 5.63 3.95
C ALA A 87 16.58 5.41 3.18
N GLY A 88 16.71 4.29 2.48
CA GLY A 88 17.88 3.99 1.63
C GLY A 88 17.90 4.68 0.25
N SER A 89 16.98 5.61 -0.04
CA SER A 89 16.88 6.31 -1.33
C SER A 89 17.46 7.72 -1.23
N ALA A 90 18.62 7.96 -1.84
CA ALA A 90 19.32 9.25 -1.78
C ALA A 90 18.54 10.43 -2.40
N THR A 91 17.69 10.17 -3.40
CA THR A 91 16.85 11.20 -4.05
C THR A 91 15.46 11.32 -3.45
N PHE A 92 15.15 10.63 -2.36
CA PHE A 92 13.80 10.65 -1.81
C PHE A 92 13.44 12.01 -1.24
N GLU A 93 14.37 12.67 -0.55
CA GLU A 93 14.13 13.97 0.09
C GLU A 93 13.96 15.11 -0.93
N GLY A 94 14.73 15.08 -2.02
CA GLY A 94 14.67 16.07 -3.10
C GLY A 94 13.46 15.95 -4.04
N LYS A 95 12.53 15.01 -3.78
CA LYS A 95 11.29 14.86 -4.53
C LYS A 95 10.16 15.70 -3.94
N THR A 96 9.22 16.08 -4.78
CA THR A 96 7.95 16.71 -4.36
C THR A 96 7.10 15.77 -3.50
N GLU A 97 6.21 16.29 -2.66
CA GLU A 97 5.27 15.52 -1.84
C GLU A 97 4.47 14.54 -2.68
N PHE A 98 3.97 14.99 -3.84
CA PHE A 98 3.28 14.12 -4.79
C PHE A 98 4.15 12.95 -5.26
N SER A 99 5.41 13.22 -5.60
CA SER A 99 6.34 12.20 -6.06
C SER A 99 6.73 11.23 -4.94
N LYS A 100 6.86 11.72 -3.70
CA LYS A 100 7.08 10.92 -2.49
C LYS A 100 5.88 10.01 -2.22
N ALA A 101 4.66 10.55 -2.18
CA ALA A 101 3.43 9.81 -1.98
C ALA A 101 3.22 8.74 -3.07
N LYS A 102 3.46 9.10 -4.33
CA LYS A 102 3.44 8.16 -5.47
C LYS A 102 4.45 7.03 -5.29
N TYR A 103 5.68 7.34 -4.87
CA TYR A 103 6.73 6.34 -4.62
C TYR A 103 6.33 5.39 -3.50
N LEU A 104 5.87 5.91 -2.36
CA LEU A 104 5.40 5.12 -1.23
C LEU A 104 4.23 4.22 -1.62
N LYS A 105 3.24 4.73 -2.36
CA LYS A 105 2.11 3.94 -2.87
C LYS A 105 2.55 2.80 -3.79
N LYS A 106 3.55 3.05 -4.65
CA LYS A 106 4.14 2.01 -5.51
C LYS A 106 4.86 0.93 -4.69
N LYS A 107 5.57 1.32 -3.63
CA LYS A 107 6.34 0.41 -2.78
C LYS A 107 5.44 -0.39 -1.84
N ALA A 108 4.42 0.24 -1.24
CA ALA A 108 3.38 -0.42 -0.47
C ALA A 108 2.69 -1.50 -1.31
N ARG A 109 2.23 -1.19 -2.53
CA ARG A 109 1.64 -2.20 -3.43
C ARG A 109 2.55 -3.39 -3.76
N LYS A 110 3.88 -3.22 -3.70
CA LYS A 110 4.84 -4.28 -4.02
C LYS A 110 5.20 -5.14 -2.81
N TYR A 111 5.33 -4.51 -1.64
CA TYR A 111 5.90 -5.14 -0.45
C TYR A 111 4.87 -5.42 0.65
N ASP A 112 3.72 -4.74 0.60
CA ASP A 112 2.60 -4.89 1.53
C ASP A 112 1.44 -5.60 0.81
N ALA A 113 1.59 -6.92 0.66
CA ALA A 113 0.62 -7.75 -0.06
C ALA A 113 -0.59 -8.03 0.84
N THR A 114 -1.67 -7.29 0.60
CA THR A 114 -2.95 -7.47 1.29
C THR A 114 -3.96 -8.18 0.40
N ALA A 115 -4.65 -9.17 0.95
CA ALA A 115 -5.75 -9.86 0.30
C ALA A 115 -7.06 -9.53 1.01
N VAL A 116 -8.12 -9.26 0.25
CA VAL A 116 -9.44 -8.96 0.83
C VAL A 116 -10.39 -10.08 0.47
N VAL A 117 -11.02 -10.68 1.47
CA VAL A 117 -12.12 -11.62 1.26
C VAL A 117 -13.39 -10.82 1.06
N GLN A 118 -13.97 -10.98 -0.12
CA GLN A 118 -15.23 -10.35 -0.52
C GLN A 118 -16.34 -11.40 -0.54
N ARG A 119 -17.59 -10.95 -0.34
CA ARG A 119 -18.75 -11.82 -0.52
C ARG A 119 -18.93 -12.13 -2.00
N ALA A 120 -19.41 -13.34 -2.29
CA ALA A 120 -19.75 -13.74 -3.66
C ALA A 120 -21.05 -13.05 -4.10
N ASP A 121 -20.92 -11.87 -4.69
CA ASP A 121 -22.02 -11.10 -5.29
C ASP A 121 -21.91 -11.11 -6.81
N ALA A 122 -23.05 -11.03 -7.51
CA ALA A 122 -23.08 -11.00 -8.98
C ALA A 122 -22.14 -9.94 -9.58
N LEU A 123 -22.06 -8.74 -8.98
CA LEU A 123 -21.13 -7.69 -9.41
C LEU A 123 -19.67 -8.07 -9.23
N SER A 124 -19.31 -8.68 -8.09
CA SER A 124 -17.94 -9.13 -7.81
C SER A 124 -17.49 -10.21 -8.80
N LEU A 125 -18.41 -11.12 -9.14
CA LEU A 125 -18.19 -12.16 -10.14
C LEU A 125 -18.03 -11.53 -11.53
N CYS A 126 -18.94 -10.68 -11.97
CA CYS A 126 -18.81 -10.00 -13.26
C CYS A 126 -17.50 -9.21 -13.36
N GLN A 127 -17.12 -8.45 -12.32
CA GLN A 127 -15.86 -7.70 -12.32
C GLN A 127 -14.61 -8.60 -12.37
N ALA A 128 -14.67 -9.80 -11.81
CA ALA A 128 -13.56 -10.74 -11.82
C ALA A 128 -13.39 -11.47 -13.16
N TYR A 129 -14.47 -11.68 -13.91
CA TYR A 129 -14.49 -12.42 -15.17
C TYR A 129 -14.62 -11.54 -16.43
N ALA A 130 -14.79 -10.23 -16.27
CA ALA A 130 -14.91 -9.25 -17.38
C ALA A 130 -13.58 -8.90 -18.04
#